data_AF-A0A7H4MXQ3-F1
#
_entry.id   AF-A0A7H4MXQ3-F1
#
_cell.length_a   1.000
_cell.length_b   1.000
_cell.length_c   1.000
_cell.angle_alpha   90.00
_cell.angle_beta   90.00
_cell.angle_gamma   90.00
#
_symmetry.space_group_name_H-M   'P 1'
#
loop_
_entity.id
_entity.type
_entity.pdbx_description
1 polymer ?
#
loop_
_entity_poly.entity_id
_entity_poly.type
_entity_poly.pdbx_seq_one_letter_code
_entity_poly.pdbx_strand_id
1 'polypeptide(L)'
;MPWALSCQPKLLIADEPTTALDVTVQAQILRLLRDQARANRMAMMLITHDLGVIAQMAEHVVVMYAGRIVEQGATAAILRHPQHPYTQGLIASRPVPGARRRRLYSIPGQVPDLAALSRRMCLRRALRKSHRALPTEHSAAVRARPAGRLLLQ
;
A
#
# COMPACT_ATOMS: atom_id res chain seq x y z
N MET A 1 -24.24 -2.85 8.45
CA MET A 1 -23.66 -1.59 8.97
C MET A 1 -24.56 -0.78 9.91
N PRO A 2 -25.91 -0.70 9.77
CA PRO A 2 -26.73 0.08 10.71
C PRO A 2 -26.62 -0.38 12.17
N TRP A 3 -26.60 -1.69 12.41
CA TRP A 3 -26.51 -2.27 13.76
C TRP A 3 -25.18 -2.01 14.48
N ALA A 4 -24.08 -1.75 13.76
CA ALA A 4 -22.78 -1.48 14.37
C ALA A 4 -22.72 -0.08 15.03
N LEU A 5 -23.53 0.87 14.55
CA LEU A 5 -23.56 2.24 15.09
C LEU A 5 -24.61 2.44 16.19
N SER A 6 -25.60 1.54 16.30
CA SER A 6 -26.70 1.65 17.27
C SER A 6 -26.24 1.59 18.73
N CYS A 7 -25.07 1.02 19.02
CA CYS A 7 -24.56 0.86 20.39
C CYS A 7 -23.53 1.93 20.81
N GLN A 8 -23.33 3.00 20.03
CA GLN A 8 -22.31 4.04 20.28
C GLN A 8 -20.93 3.45 20.69
N PRO A 9 -20.35 2.53 19.89
CA PRO A 9 -19.13 1.86 20.30
C PRO A 9 -17.96 2.85 20.32
N LYS A 10 -16.99 2.65 21.22
CA LYS A 10 -15.79 3.51 21.27
C LYS A 10 -14.85 3.31 20.09
N LEU A 11 -14.97 2.20 19.36
CA LEU A 11 -14.14 1.83 18.22
C LEU A 11 -14.98 1.17 17.11
N LEU A 12 -14.84 1.67 15.90
CA LEU A 12 -15.36 1.07 14.68
C LEU A 12 -14.21 0.43 13.89
N ILE A 13 -14.30 -0.88 13.64
CA ILE A 13 -13.34 -1.60 12.79
C ILE A 13 -14.03 -1.89 11.45
N ALA A 14 -13.43 -1.44 10.37
CA ALA A 14 -13.91 -1.65 9.01
C ALA A 14 -12.88 -2.49 8.24
N ASP A 15 -13.15 -3.78 8.07
CA ASP A 15 -12.29 -4.71 7.34
C ASP A 15 -12.75 -4.86 5.90
N GLU A 16 -11.92 -4.40 4.96
CA GLU A 16 -12.22 -4.34 3.52
C GLU A 16 -13.71 -4.04 3.21
N PRO A 17 -14.26 -2.94 3.77
CA PRO A 17 -15.71 -2.75 3.94
C PRO A 17 -16.51 -2.56 2.63
N THR A 18 -15.85 -2.65 1.49
CA THR A 18 -16.33 -2.20 0.17
C THR A 18 -15.90 -3.11 -0.97
N THR A 19 -15.57 -4.37 -0.67
CA THR A 19 -15.47 -5.39 -1.72
C THR A 19 -16.77 -5.39 -2.53
N ALA A 20 -16.68 -5.12 -3.84
CA ALA A 20 -17.77 -5.01 -4.83
C ALA A 20 -18.41 -3.61 -5.10
N LEU A 21 -17.91 -2.52 -4.51
CA LEU A 21 -18.36 -1.15 -4.83
C LEU A 21 -17.33 -0.37 -5.66
N ASP A 22 -17.80 0.54 -6.50
CA ASP A 22 -16.95 1.47 -7.24
C ASP A 22 -16.11 2.33 -6.27
N VAL A 23 -14.82 2.50 -6.56
CA VAL A 23 -13.82 3.23 -5.74
C VAL A 23 -14.30 4.63 -5.36
N THR A 24 -15.10 5.27 -6.23
CA THR A 24 -15.64 6.63 -6.02
C THR A 24 -16.76 6.65 -4.97
N VAL A 25 -17.64 5.64 -4.97
CA VAL A 25 -18.77 5.53 -4.02
C VAL A 25 -18.28 5.06 -2.66
N GLN A 26 -17.31 4.13 -2.64
CA GLN A 26 -16.63 3.69 -1.42
C GLN A 26 -16.08 4.87 -0.62
N ALA A 27 -15.38 5.81 -1.28
CA ALA A 27 -14.82 6.97 -0.61
C ALA A 27 -15.91 7.86 0.03
N GLN A 28 -17.07 7.98 -0.60
CA GLN A 28 -18.19 8.76 -0.05
C GLN A 28 -18.77 8.09 1.20
N ILE A 29 -19.04 6.78 1.16
CA ILE A 29 -19.56 6.04 2.32
C ILE A 29 -18.58 6.09 3.48
N LEU A 30 -17.28 5.89 3.23
CA LEU A 30 -16.25 5.95 4.27
C LEU A 30 -16.10 7.35 4.87
N ARG A 31 -16.26 8.42 4.09
CA ARG A 31 -16.30 9.79 4.63
C ARG A 31 -17.50 9.98 5.56
N LEU A 32 -18.69 9.56 5.15
CA LEU A 32 -19.90 9.67 5.98
C LEU A 32 -19.73 8.90 7.30
N LEU A 33 -19.18 7.70 7.25
CA LEU A 33 -18.90 6.89 8.45
C LEU A 33 -17.86 7.56 9.36
N ARG A 34 -16.79 8.12 8.80
CA ARG A 34 -15.77 8.85 9.56
C ARG A 34 -16.37 10.09 10.22
N ASP A 35 -17.18 10.85 9.50
CA ASP A 35 -17.77 12.08 10.02
C ASP A 35 -18.77 11.75 11.15
N GLN A 36 -19.53 10.66 11.03
CA GLN A 36 -20.38 10.15 12.10
C GLN A 36 -19.57 9.64 13.30
N ALA A 37 -18.47 8.90 13.06
CA ALA A 37 -17.57 8.44 14.12
C ALA A 37 -16.98 9.63 14.88
N ARG A 38 -16.57 10.70 14.19
CA ARG A 38 -16.08 11.94 14.81
C ARG A 38 -17.16 12.63 15.64
N ALA A 39 -18.38 12.77 15.13
CA ALA A 39 -19.50 13.36 15.86
C ALA A 39 -19.79 12.60 17.17
N ASN A 40 -19.67 11.27 17.13
CA ASN A 40 -19.87 10.39 18.28
C ASN A 40 -18.61 10.18 19.15
N ARG A 41 -17.48 10.86 18.86
CA ARG A 41 -16.17 10.69 19.54
C ARG A 41 -15.66 9.25 19.56
N MET A 42 -15.84 8.56 18.43
CA MET A 42 -15.45 7.17 18.22
C MET A 42 -14.12 7.10 17.47
N ALA A 43 -13.27 6.14 17.83
CA ALA A 43 -12.12 5.78 17.01
C ALA A 43 -12.57 4.95 15.79
N MET A 44 -11.87 5.08 14.66
CA MET A 44 -12.12 4.28 13.46
C MET A 44 -10.81 3.65 12.96
N MET A 45 -10.81 2.32 12.81
CA MET A 45 -9.72 1.56 12.21
C MET A 45 -10.20 0.99 10.87
N LEU A 46 -9.49 1.33 9.80
CA LEU A 46 -9.77 0.84 8.46
C LEU A 46 -8.67 -0.14 8.05
N ILE A 47 -9.05 -1.34 7.63
CA ILE A 47 -8.16 -2.32 7.01
C ILE A 47 -8.48 -2.31 5.52
N THR A 48 -7.51 -1.91 4.71
CA THR A 48 -7.65 -1.90 3.25
C THR A 48 -6.29 -1.95 2.56
N HIS A 49 -6.26 -2.51 1.36
CA HIS A 49 -5.12 -2.44 0.45
C HIS A 49 -5.12 -1.18 -0.45
N ASP A 50 -6.19 -0.38 -0.46
CA ASP A 50 -6.27 0.82 -1.30
C ASP A 50 -5.63 2.05 -0.65
N LEU A 51 -4.42 2.38 -1.12
CA LEU A 51 -3.67 3.57 -0.70
C LEU A 51 -4.37 4.90 -1.04
N GLY A 52 -5.28 4.94 -2.01
CA GLY A 52 -6.09 6.11 -2.36
C GLY A 52 -7.19 6.40 -1.36
N VAL A 53 -7.77 5.34 -0.82
CA VAL A 53 -8.72 5.43 0.30
C VAL A 53 -7.98 5.84 1.57
N ILE A 54 -6.85 5.19 1.87
CA ILE A 54 -6.00 5.53 3.02
C ILE A 54 -5.60 7.02 3.00
N ALA A 55 -5.16 7.53 1.84
CA ALA A 55 -4.74 8.92 1.69
C ALA A 55 -5.82 9.95 2.02
N GLN A 56 -7.10 9.58 1.90
CA GLN A 56 -8.23 10.48 2.13
C GLN A 56 -8.88 10.31 3.52
N MET A 57 -8.79 9.12 4.10
CA MET A 57 -9.54 8.76 5.31
C MET A 57 -8.69 8.60 6.56
N ALA A 58 -7.42 8.21 6.44
CA ALA A 58 -6.59 7.85 7.58
C ALA A 58 -5.64 8.99 7.98
N GLU A 59 -5.55 9.26 9.28
CA GLU A 59 -4.55 10.18 9.86
C GLU A 59 -3.20 9.46 10.10
N HIS A 60 -3.27 8.21 10.54
CA HIS A 60 -2.14 7.31 10.74
C HIS A 60 -2.32 6.03 9.94
N VAL A 61 -1.21 5.45 9.46
CA VAL A 61 -1.19 4.19 8.70
C VAL A 61 -0.17 3.23 9.29
N VAL A 62 -0.53 1.94 9.25
CA VAL A 62 0.34 0.82 9.58
C VAL A 62 0.41 -0.09 8.36
N VAL A 63 1.61 -0.31 7.84
CA VAL A 63 1.86 -1.19 6.69
C VAL A 63 2.32 -2.54 7.21
N MET A 64 1.64 -3.60 6.78
CA MET A 64 1.95 -4.97 7.14
C MET A 64 2.41 -5.76 5.92
N TYR A 65 3.41 -6.62 6.11
CA TYR A 65 3.84 -7.60 5.12
C TYR A 65 4.17 -8.93 5.81
N ALA A 66 3.62 -10.03 5.28
CA ALA A 66 3.81 -11.39 5.82
C ALA A 66 3.59 -11.48 7.35
N GLY A 67 2.51 -10.84 7.83
CA GLY A 67 2.12 -10.85 9.26
C GLY A 67 3.00 -9.99 10.17
N ARG A 68 3.84 -9.11 9.62
CA ARG A 68 4.69 -8.19 10.39
C ARG A 68 4.47 -6.75 10.00
N ILE A 69 4.44 -5.87 10.99
CA ILE A 69 4.46 -4.43 10.75
C ILE A 69 5.84 -4.09 10.16
N VAL A 70 5.84 -3.57 8.95
CA VAL A 70 7.06 -3.17 8.23
C VAL A 70 7.25 -1.66 8.22
N GLU A 71 6.18 -0.88 8.38
CA GLU A 71 6.24 0.57 8.47
C GLU A 71 5.01 1.12 9.21
N GLN A 72 5.16 2.21 9.95
CA GLN A 72 4.06 2.89 10.63
C GLN A 72 4.34 4.38 10.79
N GLY A 73 3.32 5.22 10.70
CA GLY A 73 3.48 6.66 10.88
C GLY A 73 2.26 7.48 10.44
N ALA A 74 2.43 8.79 10.42
CA ALA A 74 1.44 9.69 9.86
C ALA A 74 1.26 9.38 8.36
N THR A 75 0.01 9.32 7.88
CA THR A 75 -0.31 8.95 6.50
C THR A 75 0.46 9.80 5.49
N ALA A 76 0.54 11.12 5.72
CA ALA A 76 1.26 12.03 4.85
C ALA A 76 2.77 11.73 4.76
N ALA A 77 3.40 11.32 5.87
CA ALA A 77 4.82 10.98 5.89
C ALA A 77 5.09 9.68 5.13
N ILE A 78 4.30 8.64 5.39
CA ILE A 78 4.44 7.33 4.74
C ILE A 78 4.19 7.40 3.24
N LEU A 79 3.20 8.19 2.80
CA LEU A 79 2.88 8.32 1.37
C LEU A 79 3.88 9.20 0.61
N ARG A 80 4.53 10.17 1.26
CA ARG A 80 5.49 11.09 0.60
C ARG A 80 6.93 10.59 0.67
N HIS A 81 7.32 10.01 1.80
CA HIS A 81 8.67 9.55 2.09
C HIS A 81 8.66 8.11 2.66
N PRO A 82 8.19 7.13 1.88
CA PRO A 82 8.19 5.72 2.30
C PRO A 82 9.61 5.20 2.51
N GLN A 83 9.88 4.63 3.68
CA GLN A 83 11.20 4.12 4.04
C GLN A 83 11.37 2.65 3.67
N HIS A 84 10.31 1.84 3.79
CA HIS A 84 10.41 0.41 3.53
C HIS A 84 10.29 0.11 2.03
N PRO A 85 11.15 -0.74 1.43
CA PRO A 85 11.11 -1.08 0.00
C PRO A 85 9.76 -1.63 -0.46
N TYR A 86 9.07 -2.37 0.40
CA TYR A 86 7.70 -2.84 0.13
C TYR A 86 6.71 -1.67 -0.02
N THR A 87 6.73 -0.69 0.89
CA THR A 87 5.86 0.49 0.84
C THR A 87 6.15 1.34 -0.39
N GLN A 88 7.43 1.50 -0.74
CA GLN A 88 7.86 2.15 -1.98
C GLN A 88 7.26 1.44 -3.20
N GLY A 89 7.33 0.10 -3.23
CA GLY A 89 6.73 -0.72 -4.26
C GLY A 89 5.22 -0.53 -4.34
N LEU A 90 4.51 -0.57 -3.21
CA LEU A 90 3.05 -0.37 -3.16
C LEU A 90 2.63 0.99 -3.74
N ILE A 91 3.35 2.06 -3.39
CA ILE A 91 3.07 3.40 -3.92
C ILE A 91 3.36 3.47 -5.42
N ALA A 92 4.48 2.88 -5.88
CA ALA A 92 4.87 2.85 -7.29
C ALA A 92 3.94 2.00 -8.17
N SER A 93 3.24 1.02 -7.59
CA SER A 93 2.25 0.18 -8.28
C SER A 93 0.92 0.89 -8.53
N ARG A 94 0.70 2.09 -7.98
CA ARG A 94 -0.57 2.80 -8.16
C ARG A 94 -0.65 3.49 -9.52
N PRO A 95 -1.80 3.41 -10.22
CA PRO A 95 -2.04 4.20 -11.41
C PRO A 95 -2.13 5.69 -11.05
N VAL A 96 -1.33 6.52 -11.73
CA VAL A 96 -1.41 7.99 -11.60
C VAL A 96 -2.43 8.50 -12.62
N PRO A 97 -3.53 9.16 -12.20
CA PRO A 97 -4.50 9.74 -13.12
C PRO A 97 -3.83 10.71 -14.10
N GLY A 98 -4.08 10.56 -15.40
CA GLY A 98 -3.48 11.41 -16.45
C GLY A 98 -2.09 11.01 -16.91
N ALA A 99 -1.43 10.03 -16.29
CA ALA A 99 -0.17 9.50 -16.80
C ALA A 99 -0.42 8.64 -18.04
N ARG A 100 0.35 8.89 -19.11
CA ARG A 100 0.37 8.07 -20.34
C ARG A 100 0.52 6.60 -19.94
N ARG A 101 -0.30 5.69 -20.50
CA ARG A 101 -0.32 4.23 -20.22
C ARG A 101 1.11 3.67 -20.15
N ARG A 102 1.67 3.65 -18.94
CA ARG A 102 3.00 3.12 -18.62
C ARG A 102 2.75 1.83 -17.86
N ARG A 103 3.55 0.79 -18.11
CA ARG A 103 3.44 -0.45 -17.35
C ARG A 103 3.56 -0.12 -15.86
N LEU A 104 2.57 -0.54 -15.09
CA LEU A 104 2.58 -0.39 -13.63
C LEU A 104 3.78 -1.16 -13.08
N TYR A 105 4.42 -0.60 -12.06
CA TYR A 105 5.45 -1.32 -11.34
C TYR A 105 4.82 -2.53 -10.64
N SER A 106 5.38 -3.72 -10.86
CA SER A 106 5.01 -4.91 -10.10
C SER A 106 6.10 -5.15 -9.06
N ILE A 107 5.70 -5.40 -7.82
CA ILE A 107 6.64 -5.77 -6.76
C ILE A 107 7.17 -7.18 -7.08
N PRO A 108 8.47 -7.34 -7.35
CA PRO A 108 9.02 -8.64 -7.72
C PRO A 108 9.01 -9.60 -6.52
N GLY A 109 8.72 -10.87 -6.79
CA GLY A 109 8.71 -11.95 -5.79
C GLY A 109 7.30 -12.47 -5.46
N GLN A 110 7.24 -13.47 -4.58
CA GLN A 110 5.99 -13.98 -4.02
C GLN A 110 5.92 -13.68 -2.52
N VAL A 111 4.71 -13.49 -2.01
CA VAL A 111 4.50 -13.33 -0.57
C VAL A 111 4.93 -14.64 0.12
N PRO A 112 5.80 -14.57 1.14
CA PRO A 112 6.22 -15.75 1.88
C PRO A 112 5.02 -16.47 2.50
N ASP A 113 5.05 -17.80 2.47
CA ASP A 113 4.03 -18.61 3.13
C ASP A 113 4.02 -18.34 4.64
N LEU A 114 2.88 -17.84 5.13
CA LEU A 114 2.63 -17.55 6.54
C LEU A 114 2.71 -18.82 7.40
N ALA A 115 2.33 -19.98 6.87
CA ALA A 115 2.43 -21.25 7.59
C ALA A 115 3.91 -21.62 7.82
N ALA A 116 4.77 -21.39 6.81
CA ALA A 116 6.21 -21.59 6.91
C ALA A 116 6.90 -20.59 7.87
N LEU A 117 6.32 -19.41 8.09
CA LEU A 117 6.81 -18.39 9.04
C LEU A 117 6.39 -18.62 10.50
N SER A 118 5.37 -19.45 10.74
CA SER A 118 4.76 -19.67 12.08
C SER A 118 5.60 -20.55 13.02
N ARG A 119 6.58 -21.31 12.50
CA ARG A 119 7.52 -22.08 13.33
C ARG A 119 8.65 -21.19 13.82
N ARG A 120 8.64 -20.87 15.11
CA ARG A 120 9.55 -20.01 15.90
C ARG A 120 11.09 -20.22 15.74
N MET A 121 11.59 -20.98 14.76
CA MET A 121 13.01 -21.30 14.58
C MET A 121 13.45 -21.38 13.10
N CYS A 122 13.72 -20.25 12.46
CA CYS A 122 14.81 -20.18 11.46
C CYS A 122 15.51 -18.82 11.46
N LEU A 123 15.52 -18.16 12.62
CA LEU A 123 16.03 -16.80 12.89
C LEU A 123 17.57 -16.66 12.75
N ARG A 124 18.30 -17.61 12.15
CA ARG A 124 19.75 -17.46 11.92
C ARG A 124 20.25 -17.81 10.52
N ARG A 125 19.41 -18.37 9.64
CA ARG A 125 19.87 -18.90 8.34
C ARG A 125 19.43 -18.06 7.13
N ALA A 126 18.25 -17.43 7.16
CA ALA A 126 17.74 -16.67 6.01
C ALA A 126 18.44 -15.30 5.82
N LEU A 127 18.81 -14.62 6.91
CA LEU A 127 19.49 -13.31 6.84
C LEU A 127 20.97 -13.38 6.42
N ARG A 128 21.56 -14.58 6.31
CA ARG A 128 22.96 -14.76 5.89
C ARG A 128 23.12 -14.96 4.38
N LYS A 129 22.04 -15.22 3.64
CA LYS A 129 22.07 -15.43 2.17
C LYS A 129 21.61 -14.22 1.35
N SER A 130 20.91 -13.26 1.94
CA SER A 130 20.42 -12.06 1.23
C SER A 130 21.43 -10.91 1.13
N HIS A 131 22.58 -10.99 1.82
CA HIS A 131 23.66 -9.98 1.72
C HIS A 131 24.63 -10.21 0.55
N ARG A 132 24.39 -11.18 -0.35
CA ARG A 132 25.31 -11.53 -1.44
C ARG A 132 24.72 -11.51 -2.85
N ALA A 133 23.58 -10.86 -3.07
CA ALA A 133 23.02 -10.74 -4.42
C ALA A 133 22.34 -9.38 -4.65
N LEU A 134 23.16 -8.32 -4.62
CA LEU A 134 22.91 -7.13 -5.45
C LEU A 134 23.96 -7.18 -6.56
N PRO A 135 23.58 -7.43 -7.82
CA PRO A 135 24.51 -7.28 -8.95
C PRO A 135 24.93 -5.82 -9.04
N THR A 136 26.23 -5.59 -8.87
CA THR A 136 26.91 -4.35 -9.22
C THR A 136 27.18 -4.41 -10.72
N GLU A 137 26.24 -3.94 -11.52
CA GLU A 137 26.42 -3.82 -12.98
C GLU A 137 26.07 -2.37 -13.39
N HIS A 138 26.87 -1.42 -12.91
CA HIS A 138 26.95 -0.08 -13.48
C HIS A 138 28.11 -0.08 -14.50
N SER A 139 27.84 -0.50 -15.74
CA SER A 139 28.67 -0.12 -16.89
C SER A 139 27.97 -0.47 -18.20
N ALA A 140 27.36 0.52 -18.87
CA ALA A 140 27.43 0.70 -20.32
C ALA A 140 26.47 1.78 -20.83
N ALA A 141 27.08 2.90 -21.23
CA ALA A 141 26.74 3.69 -22.41
C ALA A 141 25.33 4.33 -22.50
N VAL A 142 25.22 5.51 -21.90
CA VAL A 142 24.44 6.61 -22.48
C VAL A 142 25.02 6.94 -23.85
N ARG A 143 24.35 6.52 -24.93
CA ARG A 143 24.55 7.07 -26.28
C ARG A 143 23.33 7.89 -26.64
N ALA A 144 23.55 9.20 -26.72
CA ALA A 144 22.59 10.16 -27.24
C ALA A 144 22.18 9.79 -28.68
N ARG A 145 20.87 9.72 -28.95
CA ARG A 145 20.33 9.73 -30.31
C ARG A 145 19.99 11.17 -30.68
N PRO A 146 20.47 11.72 -31.82
CA PRO A 146 19.87 12.90 -32.39
C PRO A 146 18.60 12.54 -33.19
N ALA A 147 17.76 13.54 -33.33
CA ALA A 147 16.42 13.55 -33.89
C ALA A 147 16.32 13.08 -35.36
N GLY A 148 15.12 12.63 -35.73
CA GLY A 148 14.65 12.62 -37.12
C GLY A 148 13.63 11.53 -37.42
N ARG A 149 12.40 11.95 -37.78
CA ARG A 149 11.45 11.43 -38.80
C ARG A 149 11.46 9.92 -39.14
N LEU A 150 10.37 9.23 -39.47
CA LEU A 150 8.94 9.44 -39.70
C LEU A 150 8.46 8.08 -40.28
N LEU A 151 7.16 7.81 -40.15
CA LEU A 151 6.33 6.92 -40.98
C LEU A 151 6.23 5.40 -40.65
N LEU A 152 5.00 5.05 -40.22
CA LEU A 152 4.12 3.97 -40.70
C LEU A 152 4.76 2.89 -41.60
N GLN A 153 4.76 1.63 -41.16
CA GLN A 153 3.67 0.67 -41.38
C GLN A 153 3.57 -0.28 -40.19
#